data_AF-A0A4Q2V8C8-F1
#
_entry.id   AF-A0A4Q2V8C8-F1
#
_cell.length_a   1.000
_cell.length_b   1.000
_cell.length_c   1.000
_cell.angle_alpha   90.00
_cell.angle_beta   90.00
_cell.angle_gamma   90.00
#
_symmetry.space_group_name_H-M   'P 1'
#
loop_
_entity.id
_entity.type
_entity.pdbx_description
1 polymer ?
#
loop_
_entity_poly.entity_id
_entity_poly.type
_entity_poly.pdbx_seq_one_letter_code
_entity_poly.pdbx_strand_id
1 'polypeptide(L)'
;MLRSTVNKPQIVDSNCPVVMHDFINHIRLFESLPYSLYEWQPEGDDQRFDDLKLVHTINEKLCSVQPDQSIIESQRFDTLITQQWLRISMWRIAFGQNPSSASGFGLLLPPSLPMDAGKIIMSALGSVGTKSKDCHGIGMEQKLFDVGVSLADTAQLPGWTYSALENGPRDLLSVVIHALSTVRGAQSHLLPNLLKHSETLFALADPNAHLDLQWDMQGAGNDERLAIVEELSPEDEQPVDSLGWVPDGNLDLLDLSTPVVTTTWEDATISCGQFDPEIGLSFN
;
A
#
# COMPACT_ATOMS: atom_id res chain seq x y z
N MET A 1 23.60 4.60 -18.63
CA MET A 1 22.73 3.40 -18.58
C MET A 1 22.88 2.73 -17.23
N LEU A 2 21.82 2.71 -16.42
CA LEU A 2 21.78 1.86 -15.23
C LEU A 2 21.82 0.41 -15.70
N ARG A 3 22.78 -0.39 -15.22
CA ARG A 3 22.92 -1.79 -15.62
C ARG A 3 21.69 -2.58 -15.14
N SER A 4 21.11 -3.39 -16.02
CA SER A 4 19.85 -4.12 -15.83
C SER A 4 19.94 -5.38 -14.95
N THR A 5 21.01 -5.57 -14.19
CA THR A 5 21.18 -6.77 -13.37
C THR A 5 21.91 -6.44 -12.09
N VAL A 6 21.14 -6.15 -11.04
CA VAL A 6 21.63 -6.26 -9.67
C VAL A 6 21.57 -7.74 -9.30
N ASN A 7 22.68 -8.33 -8.84
CA ASN A 7 22.66 -9.71 -8.38
C ASN A 7 21.68 -9.83 -7.21
N LYS A 8 20.75 -10.78 -7.29
CA LYS A 8 19.84 -11.08 -6.18
C LYS A 8 20.66 -11.54 -4.98
N PRO A 9 20.22 -11.21 -3.76
CA PRO A 9 20.81 -11.80 -2.56
C PRO A 9 20.74 -13.33 -2.64
N GLN A 10 21.76 -14.01 -2.13
CA GLN A 10 21.70 -15.45 -2.00
C GLN A 10 20.98 -15.83 -0.71
N ILE A 11 20.11 -16.85 -0.81
CA ILE A 11 19.41 -17.40 0.37
C ILE A 11 20.34 -18.41 1.06
N VAL A 12 20.93 -19.30 0.28
CA VAL A 12 21.93 -20.28 0.74
C VAL A 12 23.15 -19.51 1.22
N ASP A 13 23.69 -19.90 2.37
CA ASP A 13 24.85 -19.28 3.02
C ASP A 13 24.63 -17.84 3.57
N SER A 14 23.39 -17.35 3.59
CA SER A 14 23.05 -16.09 4.27
C SER A 14 22.96 -16.26 5.79
N ASN A 15 23.42 -15.25 6.53
CA ASN A 15 23.21 -15.16 7.98
C ASN A 15 21.73 -15.01 8.37
N CYS A 16 20.89 -14.53 7.44
CA CYS A 16 19.46 -14.31 7.66
C CYS A 16 18.63 -14.85 6.47
N PRO A 17 18.53 -16.18 6.27
CA PRO A 17 17.88 -16.78 5.09
C PRO A 17 16.42 -16.37 4.92
N VAL A 18 15.68 -16.21 6.04
CA VAL A 18 14.28 -15.77 6.06
C VAL A 18 14.13 -14.36 5.49
N VAL A 19 14.99 -13.43 5.92
CA VAL A 19 14.99 -12.05 5.42
C VAL A 19 15.31 -12.02 3.93
N MET A 20 16.28 -12.81 3.48
CA MET A 20 16.64 -12.89 2.06
C MET A 20 15.52 -13.49 1.23
N HIS A 21 14.86 -14.53 1.72
CA HIS A 21 13.71 -15.14 1.07
C HIS A 21 12.58 -14.11 0.85
N ASP A 22 12.19 -13.41 1.91
CA ASP A 22 11.10 -12.42 1.85
C ASP A 22 11.45 -11.24 0.95
N PHE A 23 12.71 -10.78 1.01
CA PHE A 23 13.18 -9.72 0.13
C PHE A 23 13.19 -10.14 -1.34
N ILE A 24 13.56 -11.39 -1.66
CA ILE A 24 13.47 -11.93 -3.02
C ILE A 24 12.01 -11.99 -3.47
N ASN A 25 11.09 -12.40 -2.60
CA ASN A 25 9.67 -12.43 -2.93
C ASN A 25 9.16 -11.02 -3.28
N HIS A 26 9.56 -10.01 -2.51
CA HIS A 26 9.24 -8.62 -2.79
C HIS A 26 9.84 -8.11 -4.11
N ILE A 27 11.11 -8.44 -4.40
CA ILE A 27 11.78 -8.07 -5.64
C ILE A 27 11.03 -8.57 -6.87
N ARG A 28 10.40 -9.76 -6.82
CA ARG A 28 9.66 -10.33 -7.97
C ARG A 28 8.54 -9.40 -8.48
N LEU A 29 7.97 -8.56 -7.63
CA LEU A 29 7.00 -7.53 -8.05
C LEU A 29 7.63 -6.56 -9.04
N PHE A 30 8.84 -6.08 -8.75
CA PHE A 30 9.55 -5.12 -9.59
C PHE A 30 10.17 -5.78 -10.82
N GLU A 31 10.52 -7.06 -10.76
CA GLU A 31 10.92 -7.83 -11.95
C GLU A 31 9.79 -8.04 -12.95
N SER A 32 8.55 -7.92 -12.50
CA SER A 32 7.38 -7.95 -13.38
C SER A 32 7.28 -6.68 -14.23
N LEU A 33 8.00 -5.61 -13.87
CA LEU A 33 7.99 -4.32 -14.56
C LEU A 33 9.12 -4.25 -15.61
N PRO A 34 8.80 -4.24 -16.91
CA PRO A 34 9.79 -4.09 -17.97
C PRO A 34 10.31 -2.65 -18.02
N TYR A 35 11.53 -2.46 -18.53
CA TYR A 35 12.13 -1.14 -18.64
C TYR A 35 11.31 -0.16 -19.50
N SER A 36 10.59 -0.69 -20.49
CA SER A 36 9.71 0.07 -21.38
C SER A 36 8.57 0.79 -20.62
N LEU A 37 8.22 0.32 -19.42
CA LEU A 37 7.26 1.01 -18.55
C LEU A 37 7.82 2.33 -18.03
N TYR A 38 9.12 2.42 -17.76
CA TYR A 38 9.75 3.65 -17.24
C TYR A 38 10.00 4.68 -18.33
N GLU A 39 10.12 4.23 -19.58
CA GLU A 39 10.21 5.09 -20.77
C GLU A 39 8.83 5.37 -21.38
N TRP A 40 7.76 4.82 -20.80
CA TRP A 40 6.41 4.99 -21.31
C TRP A 40 6.00 6.46 -21.30
N GLN A 41 5.62 6.96 -22.47
CA GLN A 41 4.99 8.26 -22.64
C GLN A 41 3.60 8.02 -23.26
N PRO A 42 2.56 8.72 -22.79
CA PRO A 42 1.26 8.66 -23.43
C PRO A 42 1.36 9.33 -24.82
N GLU A 43 1.65 8.53 -25.84
CA GLU A 43 1.66 8.96 -27.24
C GLU A 43 0.24 8.96 -27.83
N GLY A 44 0.08 9.46 -29.06
CA GLY A 44 -1.22 9.59 -29.72
C GLY A 44 -1.99 8.26 -29.86
N ASP A 45 -3.23 8.34 -30.36
CA ASP A 45 -4.17 7.20 -30.44
C ASP A 45 -3.59 5.92 -31.08
N ASP A 46 -2.58 6.04 -31.96
CA ASP A 46 -2.02 4.94 -32.74
C ASP A 46 -1.26 3.86 -31.92
N GLN A 47 -0.74 4.18 -30.72
CA GLN A 47 0.03 3.24 -29.89
C GLN A 47 -0.77 2.63 -28.72
N ARG A 48 -2.00 3.10 -28.48
CA ARG A 48 -2.78 2.76 -27.27
C ARG A 48 -3.09 1.28 -27.08
N PHE A 49 -3.25 0.53 -28.17
CA PHE A 49 -3.59 -0.89 -28.06
C PHE A 49 -2.40 -1.74 -27.57
N ASP A 50 -1.19 -1.42 -27.98
CA ASP A 50 0.01 -2.12 -27.53
C ASP A 50 0.37 -1.74 -26.09
N ASP A 51 0.13 -0.48 -25.69
CA ASP A 51 0.19 -0.03 -24.29
C ASP A 51 -0.78 -0.83 -23.40
N LEU A 52 -2.02 -1.05 -23.87
CA LEU A 52 -3.01 -1.84 -23.14
C LEU A 52 -2.62 -3.32 -22.98
N LYS A 53 -1.98 -3.92 -23.99
CA LYS A 53 -1.42 -5.27 -23.87
C LYS A 53 -0.26 -5.33 -22.89
N LEU A 54 0.59 -4.30 -22.88
CA LEU A 54 1.73 -4.22 -21.98
C LEU A 54 1.25 -4.17 -20.53
N VAL A 55 0.34 -3.26 -20.19
CA VAL A 55 -0.22 -3.15 -18.82
C VAL A 55 -1.03 -4.37 -18.39
N HIS A 56 -1.65 -5.07 -19.33
CA HIS A 56 -2.27 -6.38 -19.06
C HIS A 56 -1.24 -7.43 -18.67
N THR A 57 -0.19 -7.59 -19.49
CA THR A 57 0.89 -8.58 -19.29
C THR A 57 1.64 -8.33 -17.97
N ILE A 58 2.12 -7.11 -17.78
CA ILE A 58 1.89 -6.30 -16.57
C ILE A 58 1.29 -7.01 -15.34
N ASN A 59 -0.01 -6.75 -15.22
CA ASN A 59 -0.89 -7.21 -14.18
C ASN A 59 -0.90 -8.75 -14.03
N GLU A 60 -0.84 -9.52 -15.11
CA GLU A 60 -0.76 -10.99 -15.03
C GLU A 60 0.50 -11.45 -14.29
N LYS A 61 1.67 -10.87 -14.62
CA LYS A 61 2.92 -11.17 -13.93
C LYS A 61 2.87 -10.77 -12.46
N LEU A 62 2.28 -9.61 -12.14
CA LEU A 62 2.09 -9.17 -10.76
C LEU A 62 1.26 -10.18 -9.96
N CYS A 63 0.19 -10.73 -10.54
CA CYS A 63 -0.65 -11.76 -9.91
C CYS A 63 0.08 -13.10 -9.65
N SER A 64 1.18 -13.37 -10.36
CA SER A 64 1.97 -14.58 -10.13
C SER A 64 2.79 -14.53 -8.83
N VAL A 65 3.09 -13.33 -8.33
CA VAL A 65 3.77 -13.15 -7.04
C VAL A 65 2.81 -13.52 -5.91
N GLN A 66 3.29 -14.31 -4.96
CA GLN A 66 2.47 -14.83 -3.86
C GLN A 66 2.94 -14.17 -2.55
N PRO A 67 2.25 -13.13 -2.04
CA PRO A 67 2.68 -12.43 -0.83
C PRO A 67 2.74 -13.34 0.41
N ASP A 68 1.89 -14.36 0.47
CA ASP A 68 1.84 -15.39 1.52
C ASP A 68 3.09 -16.27 1.59
N GLN A 69 3.92 -16.29 0.54
CA GLN A 69 5.24 -16.92 0.62
C GLN A 69 6.18 -16.19 1.59
N SER A 70 5.97 -14.90 1.86
CA SER A 70 6.79 -14.17 2.83
C SER A 70 6.46 -14.63 4.26
N ILE A 71 7.49 -14.95 5.02
CA ILE A 71 7.37 -15.53 6.37
C ILE A 71 7.16 -14.42 7.41
N ILE A 72 7.87 -13.29 7.27
CA ILE A 72 7.78 -12.16 8.18
C ILE A 72 6.49 -11.41 7.87
N GLU A 73 5.62 -11.26 8.87
CA GLU A 73 4.30 -10.63 8.74
C GLU A 73 4.38 -9.25 8.07
N SER A 74 5.33 -8.41 8.47
CA SER A 74 5.52 -7.09 7.87
C SER A 74 5.94 -7.16 6.40
N GLN A 75 6.79 -8.11 6.02
CA GLN A 75 7.21 -8.30 4.62
C GLN A 75 6.09 -8.86 3.75
N ARG A 76 5.30 -9.79 4.29
CA ARG A 76 4.07 -10.28 3.65
C ARG A 76 3.10 -9.14 3.41
N PHE A 77 2.87 -8.30 4.43
CA PHE A 77 2.00 -7.14 4.34
C PHE A 77 2.48 -6.16 3.25
N ASP A 78 3.74 -5.74 3.27
CA ASP A 78 4.25 -4.79 2.27
C ASP A 78 4.29 -5.36 0.86
N THR A 79 4.61 -6.65 0.70
CA THR A 79 4.51 -7.33 -0.60
C THR A 79 3.07 -7.32 -1.12
N LEU A 80 2.08 -7.63 -0.27
CA LEU A 80 0.68 -7.60 -0.65
C LEU A 80 0.21 -6.19 -1.02
N ILE A 81 0.48 -5.19 -0.19
CA ILE A 81 0.06 -3.81 -0.48
C ILE A 81 0.74 -3.29 -1.75
N THR A 82 2.04 -3.54 -1.91
CA THR A 82 2.79 -3.14 -3.11
C THR A 82 2.26 -3.83 -4.36
N GLN A 83 1.92 -5.11 -4.29
CA GLN A 83 1.30 -5.84 -5.39
C GLN A 83 -0.02 -5.19 -5.80
N GLN A 84 -0.93 -4.95 -4.84
CA GLN A 84 -2.23 -4.36 -5.14
C GLN A 84 -2.10 -2.92 -5.67
N TRP A 85 -1.19 -2.12 -5.11
CA TRP A 85 -0.89 -0.78 -5.58
C TRP A 85 -0.32 -0.76 -7.02
N LEU A 86 0.58 -1.70 -7.37
CA LEU A 86 1.11 -1.81 -8.73
C LEU A 86 0.01 -2.21 -9.73
N ARG A 87 -0.89 -3.12 -9.35
CA ARG A 87 -2.04 -3.52 -10.19
C ARG A 87 -2.97 -2.33 -10.44
N ILE A 88 -3.28 -1.55 -9.39
CA ILE A 88 -4.02 -0.29 -9.51
C ILE A 88 -3.28 0.71 -10.40
N SER A 89 -1.95 0.79 -10.29
CA SER A 89 -1.14 1.68 -11.14
C SER A 89 -1.24 1.30 -12.61
N MET A 90 -1.20 0.00 -12.94
CA MET A 90 -1.42 -0.48 -14.31
C MET A 90 -2.83 -0.16 -14.81
N TRP A 91 -3.82 -0.29 -13.93
CA TRP A 91 -5.19 0.14 -14.21
C TRP A 91 -5.28 1.64 -14.50
N ARG A 92 -4.62 2.49 -13.71
CA ARG A 92 -4.60 3.95 -13.96
C ARG A 92 -3.92 4.31 -15.28
N ILE A 93 -2.87 3.58 -15.68
CA ILE A 93 -2.24 3.77 -16.99
C ILE A 93 -3.23 3.40 -18.11
N ALA A 94 -3.97 2.30 -17.95
CA ALA A 94 -4.94 1.83 -18.95
C ALA A 94 -6.17 2.74 -19.09
N PHE A 95 -6.70 3.26 -17.98
CA PHE A 95 -7.94 4.05 -17.95
C PHE A 95 -7.70 5.57 -17.91
N GLY A 96 -6.45 6.02 -17.72
CA GLY A 96 -6.06 7.42 -17.67
C GLY A 96 -6.44 8.15 -16.37
N GLN A 97 -6.18 9.46 -16.34
CA GLN A 97 -6.48 10.37 -15.20
C GLN A 97 -7.98 10.60 -15.00
N ASN A 98 -8.79 10.39 -16.03
CA ASN A 98 -10.24 10.51 -15.99
C ASN A 98 -10.84 9.20 -16.53
N PRO A 99 -10.99 8.18 -15.68
CA PRO A 99 -11.47 6.87 -16.12
C PRO A 99 -12.90 6.94 -16.69
N SER A 100 -13.67 7.99 -16.35
CA SER A 100 -14.99 8.29 -16.90
C SER A 100 -14.99 8.69 -18.39
N SER A 101 -13.83 9.05 -18.95
CA SER A 101 -13.63 9.42 -20.35
C SER A 101 -13.15 8.25 -21.23
N ALA A 102 -12.88 7.08 -20.64
CA ALA A 102 -12.34 5.93 -21.34
C ALA A 102 -13.42 5.19 -22.15
N SER A 103 -13.90 5.82 -23.23
CA SER A 103 -14.78 5.15 -24.19
C SER A 103 -13.96 4.18 -25.07
N GLY A 104 -14.22 2.88 -24.93
CA GLY A 104 -14.03 1.91 -26.02
C GLY A 104 -12.91 0.88 -25.91
N PHE A 105 -11.90 1.08 -25.05
CA PHE A 105 -10.69 0.23 -25.05
C PHE A 105 -10.35 -0.46 -23.71
N GLY A 106 -11.18 -0.29 -22.67
CA GLY A 106 -11.00 -0.86 -21.32
C GLY A 106 -11.28 -2.36 -21.17
N LEU A 107 -10.96 -3.19 -22.18
CA LEU A 107 -11.33 -4.62 -22.21
C LEU A 107 -10.30 -5.56 -21.57
N LEU A 108 -9.03 -5.15 -21.45
CA LEU A 108 -8.00 -6.07 -20.95
C LEU A 108 -7.88 -6.06 -19.42
N LEU A 109 -8.15 -4.93 -18.76
CA LEU A 109 -8.20 -4.88 -17.29
C LEU A 109 -9.64 -4.62 -16.82
N PRO A 110 -10.12 -5.34 -15.79
CA PRO A 110 -11.49 -5.15 -15.33
C PRO A 110 -11.66 -3.76 -14.70
N PRO A 111 -12.76 -3.03 -15.00
CA PRO A 111 -13.07 -1.75 -14.35
C PRO A 111 -13.19 -1.85 -12.82
N SER A 112 -13.52 -3.03 -12.29
CA SER A 112 -13.62 -3.29 -10.85
C SER A 112 -12.28 -3.45 -10.14
N LEU A 113 -11.15 -3.50 -10.85
CA LEU A 113 -9.83 -3.84 -10.29
C LEU A 113 -9.49 -3.03 -9.02
N PRO A 114 -9.68 -1.70 -8.97
CA PRO A 114 -9.39 -0.94 -7.75
C PRO A 114 -10.26 -1.34 -6.55
N MET A 115 -11.51 -1.74 -6.78
CA MET A 115 -12.41 -2.20 -5.72
C MET A 115 -12.00 -3.57 -5.20
N ASP A 116 -11.64 -4.48 -6.10
CA ASP A 116 -11.17 -5.83 -5.75
C ASP A 116 -9.86 -5.74 -4.95
N ALA A 117 -8.92 -4.91 -5.42
CA ALA A 117 -7.69 -4.59 -4.70
C ALA A 117 -7.97 -3.93 -3.34
N GLY A 118 -8.92 -3.01 -3.26
CA GLY A 118 -9.34 -2.36 -2.03
C GLY A 118 -9.88 -3.34 -0.98
N LYS A 119 -10.69 -4.32 -1.39
CA LYS A 119 -11.19 -5.39 -0.50
C LYS A 119 -10.03 -6.23 0.07
N ILE A 120 -9.06 -6.59 -0.76
CA ILE A 120 -7.85 -7.31 -0.34
C ILE A 120 -7.04 -6.47 0.66
N ILE A 121 -6.83 -5.19 0.37
CA ILE A 121 -6.11 -4.26 1.25
C ILE A 121 -6.84 -4.06 2.58
N MET A 122 -8.16 -3.90 2.56
CA MET A 122 -8.98 -3.81 3.76
C MET A 122 -8.80 -5.04 4.66
N SER A 123 -8.88 -6.24 4.09
CA SER A 123 -8.63 -7.48 4.83
C SER A 123 -7.22 -7.51 5.41
N ALA A 124 -6.20 -7.12 4.64
CA ALA A 124 -4.82 -7.08 5.11
C ALA A 124 -4.65 -6.11 6.28
N LEU A 125 -5.15 -4.88 6.16
CA LEU A 125 -5.14 -3.86 7.21
C LEU A 125 -5.87 -4.31 8.48
N GLY A 126 -6.96 -5.09 8.37
CA GLY A 126 -7.66 -5.66 9.52
C GLY A 126 -6.90 -6.81 10.21
N SER A 127 -6.07 -7.54 9.48
CA SER A 127 -5.44 -8.79 9.96
C SER A 127 -4.05 -8.63 10.58
N VAL A 128 -3.35 -7.53 10.30
CA VAL A 128 -1.94 -7.34 10.71
C VAL A 128 -1.75 -6.41 11.91
N GLY A 129 -0.71 -6.66 12.69
CA GLY A 129 -0.36 -5.85 13.86
C GLY A 129 0.14 -4.45 13.51
N THR A 130 -0.08 -3.47 14.40
CA THR A 130 0.30 -2.07 14.20
C THR A 130 1.78 -1.89 13.88
N LYS A 131 2.67 -2.59 14.59
CA LYS A 131 4.12 -2.54 14.33
C LYS A 131 4.49 -2.97 12.90
N SER A 132 3.78 -3.96 12.36
CA SER A 132 3.99 -4.49 11.01
C SER A 132 3.47 -3.53 9.93
N LYS A 133 2.43 -2.75 10.23
CA LYS A 133 1.94 -1.66 9.36
C LYS A 133 2.91 -0.49 9.29
N ASP A 134 3.47 -0.13 10.45
CA ASP A 134 4.23 1.11 10.63
C ASP A 134 5.70 1.03 10.18
N CYS A 135 6.28 -0.17 10.06
CA CYS A 135 7.70 -0.33 9.80
C CYS A 135 8.16 0.03 8.37
N HIS A 136 7.23 0.26 7.44
CA HIS A 136 7.53 0.54 6.02
C HIS A 136 7.54 2.04 5.66
N GLY A 137 7.22 2.89 6.64
CA GLY A 137 7.39 4.34 6.52
C GLY A 137 6.51 4.99 5.45
N ILE A 138 7.03 6.09 4.89
CA ILE A 138 6.29 6.99 3.99
C ILE A 138 5.89 6.29 2.68
N GLY A 139 6.67 5.30 2.22
CA GLY A 139 6.33 4.54 1.02
C GLY A 139 5.00 3.79 1.14
N MET A 140 4.68 3.29 2.34
CA MET A 140 3.39 2.66 2.62
C MET A 140 2.24 3.68 2.59
N GLU A 141 2.45 4.86 3.19
CA GLU A 141 1.46 5.93 3.19
C GLU A 141 1.12 6.38 1.77
N GLN A 142 2.13 6.55 0.91
CA GLN A 142 1.91 6.92 -0.49
C GLN A 142 1.11 5.86 -1.25
N LYS A 143 1.41 4.57 -1.05
CA LYS A 143 0.66 3.46 -1.67
C LYS A 143 -0.81 3.49 -1.24
N LEU A 144 -1.08 3.67 0.05
CA LEU A 144 -2.43 3.74 0.58
C LEU A 144 -3.19 4.98 0.08
N PHE A 145 -2.52 6.14 0.02
CA PHE A 145 -3.09 7.35 -0.57
C PHE A 145 -3.51 7.12 -2.03
N ASP A 146 -2.61 6.57 -2.85
CA ASP A 146 -2.87 6.27 -4.25
C ASP A 146 -4.03 5.28 -4.44
N VAL A 147 -4.14 4.27 -3.56
CA VAL A 147 -5.27 3.33 -3.51
C VAL A 147 -6.56 4.10 -3.21
N GLY A 148 -6.56 4.96 -2.19
CA GLY A 148 -7.71 5.78 -1.81
C GLY A 148 -8.22 6.67 -2.93
N VAL A 149 -7.31 7.36 -3.63
CA VAL A 149 -7.64 8.17 -4.82
C VAL A 149 -8.32 7.30 -5.88
N SER A 150 -7.74 6.14 -6.18
CA SER A 150 -8.26 5.24 -7.22
C SER A 150 -9.63 4.65 -6.86
N LEU A 151 -9.90 4.38 -5.58
CA LEU A 151 -11.22 3.97 -5.09
C LEU A 151 -12.26 5.08 -5.30
N ALA A 152 -11.90 6.33 -4.97
CA ALA A 152 -12.78 7.48 -5.17
C ALA A 152 -13.08 7.76 -6.65
N ASP A 153 -12.08 7.58 -7.53
CA ASP A 153 -12.27 7.76 -8.98
C ASP A 153 -13.13 6.64 -9.58
N THR A 154 -12.92 5.40 -9.15
CA THR A 154 -13.70 4.25 -9.64
C THR A 154 -15.17 4.39 -9.27
N ALA A 155 -15.48 4.93 -8.09
CA ALA A 155 -16.85 5.18 -7.65
C ALA A 155 -17.59 6.21 -8.51
N GLN A 156 -16.87 7.06 -9.24
CA GLN A 156 -17.42 8.08 -10.12
C GLN A 156 -17.52 7.61 -11.59
N LEU A 157 -17.18 6.36 -11.87
CA LEU A 157 -17.28 5.80 -13.22
C LEU A 157 -18.74 5.65 -13.68
N PRO A 158 -19.11 6.18 -14.86
CA PRO A 158 -20.44 5.99 -15.41
C PRO A 158 -20.77 4.51 -15.59
N GLY A 159 -21.93 4.08 -15.07
CA GLY A 159 -22.41 2.70 -15.22
C GLY A 159 -21.74 1.67 -14.31
N TRP A 160 -20.78 2.07 -13.47
CA TRP A 160 -20.25 1.20 -12.43
C TRP A 160 -21.31 1.01 -11.33
N THR A 161 -21.53 -0.24 -10.93
CA THR A 161 -22.47 -0.63 -9.87
C THR A 161 -21.81 -1.65 -8.96
N TYR A 162 -22.24 -1.69 -7.71
CA TYR A 162 -21.80 -2.68 -6.74
C TYR A 162 -23.00 -3.23 -5.98
N SER A 163 -22.87 -4.46 -5.48
CA SER A 163 -23.90 -5.06 -4.63
C SER A 163 -23.96 -4.32 -3.30
N ALA A 164 -25.16 -3.94 -2.85
CA ALA A 164 -25.36 -3.33 -1.53
C ALA A 164 -24.96 -4.24 -0.35
N LEU A 165 -24.74 -5.54 -0.60
CA LEU A 165 -24.27 -6.52 0.38
C LEU A 165 -22.74 -6.60 0.47
N GLU A 166 -22.02 -5.96 -0.45
CA GLU A 166 -20.56 -5.94 -0.48
C GLU A 166 -20.01 -4.62 0.06
N ASN A 167 -18.76 -4.65 0.52
CA ASN A 167 -18.05 -3.42 0.86
C ASN A 167 -17.95 -2.52 -0.37
N GLY A 168 -18.63 -1.38 -0.28
CA GLY A 168 -18.66 -0.36 -1.31
C GLY A 168 -17.43 0.54 -1.24
N PRO A 169 -17.34 1.53 -2.15
CA PRO A 169 -16.18 2.41 -2.24
C PRO A 169 -15.99 3.24 -0.98
N ARG A 170 -17.09 3.62 -0.32
CA ARG A 170 -17.08 4.35 0.96
C ARG A 170 -16.48 3.52 2.10
N ASP A 171 -16.82 2.24 2.15
CA ASP A 171 -16.33 1.35 3.20
C ASP A 171 -14.83 1.14 3.03
N LEU A 172 -14.40 0.82 1.80
CA LEU A 172 -13.00 0.62 1.46
C LEU A 172 -12.17 1.89 1.70
N LEU A 173 -12.69 3.05 1.27
CA LEU A 173 -12.02 4.33 1.45
C LEU A 173 -11.93 4.72 2.94
N SER A 174 -12.97 4.46 3.73
CA SER A 174 -12.95 4.71 5.18
C SER A 174 -11.81 3.94 5.86
N VAL A 175 -11.54 2.70 5.44
CA VAL A 175 -10.43 1.92 5.98
C VAL A 175 -9.07 2.53 5.62
N VAL A 176 -8.91 3.01 4.38
CA VAL A 176 -7.69 3.70 3.94
C VAL A 176 -7.49 5.01 4.71
N ILE A 177 -8.54 5.81 4.88
CA ILE A 177 -8.53 7.05 5.65
C ILE A 177 -8.13 6.79 7.10
N HIS A 178 -8.72 5.78 7.73
CA HIS A 178 -8.40 5.40 9.10
C HIS A 178 -6.93 4.93 9.23
N ALA A 179 -6.44 4.16 8.26
CA ALA A 179 -5.03 3.77 8.23
C ALA A 179 -4.12 5.01 8.16
N LEU A 180 -4.43 5.97 7.29
CA LEU A 180 -3.64 7.21 7.15
C LEU A 180 -3.81 8.19 8.32
N SER A 181 -4.89 8.13 9.10
CA SER A 181 -5.09 9.01 10.26
C SER A 181 -4.29 8.59 11.50
N THR A 182 -3.87 7.32 11.54
CA THR A 182 -3.19 6.72 12.70
C THR A 182 -1.81 6.15 12.39
N VAL A 183 -1.37 6.21 11.13
CA VAL A 183 -0.11 5.63 10.67
C VAL A 183 1.10 6.13 11.47
N ARG A 184 1.92 5.20 11.97
CA ARG A 184 3.11 5.51 12.78
C ARG A 184 2.82 6.39 14.00
N GLY A 185 1.58 6.33 14.53
CA GLY A 185 1.13 7.08 15.69
C GLY A 185 0.78 8.55 15.41
N ALA A 186 0.69 8.96 14.14
CA ALA A 186 0.33 10.32 13.75
C ALA A 186 -0.55 10.33 12.48
N GLN A 187 -1.10 11.50 12.17
CA GLN A 187 -1.81 11.71 10.91
C GLN A 187 -0.80 11.84 9.75
N SER A 188 -1.02 11.11 8.67
CA SER A 188 -0.27 11.28 7.42
C SER A 188 -0.52 12.66 6.82
N HIS A 189 0.52 13.29 6.31
CA HIS A 189 0.43 14.55 5.54
C HIS A 189 -0.37 14.39 4.23
N LEU A 190 -0.57 13.16 3.76
CA LEU A 190 -1.35 12.86 2.56
C LEU A 190 -2.87 12.85 2.81
N LEU A 191 -3.29 12.68 4.07
CA LEU A 191 -4.70 12.53 4.42
C LEU A 191 -5.56 13.74 4.00
N PRO A 192 -5.16 15.01 4.24
CA PRO A 192 -5.97 16.16 3.83
C PRO A 192 -6.28 16.19 2.33
N ASN A 193 -5.31 15.78 1.50
CA ASN A 193 -5.50 15.71 0.05
C ASN A 193 -6.46 14.59 -0.35
N LEU A 194 -6.40 13.44 0.33
CA LEU A 194 -7.33 12.33 0.07
C LEU A 194 -8.76 12.69 0.44
N LEU A 195 -8.97 13.34 1.59
CA LEU A 195 -10.29 13.81 2.02
C LEU A 195 -10.88 14.80 1.04
N LYS A 196 -10.08 15.77 0.59
CA LYS A 196 -10.49 16.74 -0.43
C LYS A 196 -10.86 16.05 -1.75
N HIS A 197 -10.07 15.07 -2.19
CA HIS A 197 -10.33 14.34 -3.44
C HIS A 197 -11.62 13.51 -3.37
N SER A 198 -11.97 13.01 -2.20
CA SER A 198 -13.12 12.13 -1.97
C SER A 198 -14.36 12.82 -1.39
N GLU A 199 -14.37 14.15 -1.30
CA GLU A 199 -15.45 14.93 -0.70
C GLU A 199 -16.82 14.62 -1.32
N THR A 200 -16.90 14.53 -2.64
CA THR A 200 -18.14 14.22 -3.37
C THR A 200 -18.70 12.84 -3.02
N LEU A 201 -17.82 11.87 -2.78
CA LEU A 201 -18.19 10.51 -2.40
C LEU A 201 -18.89 10.51 -1.04
N PHE A 202 -18.46 11.34 -0.09
CA PHE A 202 -19.06 11.44 1.24
C PHE A 202 -20.26 12.41 1.27
N ALA A 203 -20.23 13.51 0.51
CA ALA A 203 -21.30 14.50 0.44
C ALA A 203 -22.60 13.98 -0.18
N LEU A 204 -22.53 12.90 -0.98
CA LEU A 204 -23.70 12.20 -1.50
C LEU A 204 -24.40 11.33 -0.43
N ALA A 205 -23.93 11.31 0.82
CA ALA A 205 -24.68 10.75 1.94
C ALA A 205 -25.76 11.73 2.37
N ASP A 206 -26.94 11.23 2.75
CA ASP A 206 -28.03 12.00 3.32
C ASP A 206 -27.50 13.11 4.27
N PRO A 207 -27.90 14.39 4.13
CA PRO A 207 -27.48 15.45 5.05
C PRO A 207 -27.83 15.17 6.53
N ASN A 208 -28.63 14.14 6.82
CA ASN A 208 -28.95 13.69 8.17
C ASN A 208 -28.16 12.45 8.63
N ALA A 209 -27.36 11.82 7.76
CA ALA A 209 -26.43 10.79 8.17
C ALA A 209 -25.21 11.47 8.80
N HIS A 210 -25.33 11.85 10.07
CA HIS A 210 -24.18 12.17 10.92
C HIS A 210 -23.30 10.91 11.01
N LEU A 211 -22.41 10.73 10.03
CA LEU A 211 -21.10 10.18 10.33
C LEU A 211 -20.50 11.15 11.34
N ASP A 212 -20.42 10.72 12.60
CA ASP A 212 -19.73 11.43 13.68
C ASP A 212 -18.22 11.37 13.42
N LEU A 213 -17.81 11.93 12.28
CA LEU A 213 -16.43 12.22 11.93
C LEU A 213 -16.16 13.63 12.44
N GLN A 214 -16.26 13.80 13.77
CA GLN A 214 -15.65 14.94 14.44
C GLN A 214 -14.13 14.74 14.39
N TRP A 215 -13.56 14.90 13.20
CA TRP A 215 -12.14 15.10 13.04
C TRP A 215 -11.87 16.54 13.43
N ASP A 216 -11.32 16.74 14.63
CA ASP A 216 -10.80 18.02 15.09
C ASP A 216 -9.68 18.48 14.15
N MET A 217 -10.07 19.09 13.03
CA MET A 217 -9.21 19.83 12.11
C MET A 217 -8.93 21.23 12.68
N GLN A 218 -8.63 21.32 13.98
CA GLN A 218 -8.23 22.55 14.66
C GLN A 218 -6.84 22.40 15.26
N GLY A 219 -5.85 22.60 14.37
CA GLY A 219 -4.45 22.81 14.74
C GLY A 219 -3.68 23.67 13.72
N ALA A 220 -4.36 24.28 12.75
CA ALA A 220 -3.72 25.16 11.76
C ALA A 220 -4.44 26.53 11.76
N GLY A 221 -4.17 27.31 12.80
CA GLY A 221 -4.72 28.66 12.93
C GLY A 221 -3.92 29.47 13.94
N ASN A 222 -2.96 30.23 13.41
CA ASN A 222 -2.30 31.39 14.01
C ASN A 222 -1.47 31.17 15.29
N ASP A 223 -0.18 30.93 15.10
CA ASP A 223 0.83 31.40 16.06
C ASP A 223 1.95 32.11 15.28
N GLU A 224 1.68 33.34 14.83
CA GLU A 224 2.74 34.31 14.54
C GLU A 224 3.41 34.69 15.87
N ARG A 225 4.39 33.89 16.28
CA ARG A 225 5.39 34.32 17.25
C ARG A 225 6.71 34.50 16.54
N LEU A 226 7.02 35.76 16.27
CA LEU A 226 8.32 36.27 15.87
C LEU A 226 9.39 35.73 16.84
N ALA A 227 10.13 34.70 16.41
CA ALA A 227 11.39 34.33 17.05
C ALA A 227 12.44 35.34 16.60
N ILE A 228 12.72 36.31 17.46
CA ILE A 228 13.92 37.15 17.37
C ILE A 228 15.11 36.21 17.56
N VAL A 229 15.90 36.03 16.50
CA VAL A 229 17.22 35.41 16.57
C VAL A 229 18.15 36.46 17.16
N GLU A 230 18.52 36.28 18.43
CA GLU A 230 19.63 37.01 19.04
C GLU A 230 20.91 36.26 18.67
N GLU A 231 21.69 36.82 17.74
CA GLU A 231 23.01 36.31 17.39
C GLU A 231 23.95 36.46 18.60
N LEU A 232 24.38 35.34 19.17
CA LEU A 232 25.46 35.28 20.14
C LEU A 232 26.77 34.96 19.41
N SER A 233 27.74 35.86 19.57
CA SER A 233 29.11 35.78 19.05
C SER A 233 29.85 34.51 19.54
N PRO A 234 30.83 34.00 18.77
CA PRO A 234 31.55 32.78 19.13
C PRO A 234 32.60 33.07 20.21
N GLU A 235 32.46 32.46 21.39
CA GLU A 235 33.50 32.41 22.40
C GLU A 235 34.10 30.98 22.50
N ASP A 236 35.38 30.93 22.14
CA ASP A 236 36.44 29.95 22.39
C ASP A 236 36.09 28.57 23.01
N GLU A 237 36.22 27.52 22.19
CA GLU A 237 36.33 26.14 22.64
C GLU A 237 37.69 25.88 23.33
N GLN A 238 37.65 25.51 24.61
CA GLN A 238 38.78 24.89 25.33
C GLN A 238 38.54 23.38 25.43
N PRO A 239 39.58 22.53 25.26
CA PRO A 239 39.41 21.09 25.13
C PRO A 239 39.18 20.45 26.51
N VAL A 240 38.12 19.65 26.64
CA VAL A 240 37.88 18.83 27.84
C VAL A 240 38.39 17.41 27.63
N ASP A 241 39.29 17.01 28.52
CA ASP A 241 39.95 15.71 28.58
C ASP A 241 38.98 14.52 28.68
N SER A 242 39.38 13.41 28.05
CA SER A 242 38.66 12.13 28.06
C SER A 242 38.66 11.50 29.47
N LEU A 243 37.49 11.35 30.08
CA LEU A 243 37.31 10.61 31.32
C LEU A 243 36.75 9.20 31.04
N GLY A 244 37.46 8.22 31.58
CA GLY A 244 37.31 6.79 31.31
C GLY A 244 36.04 6.16 31.86
N TRP A 245 35.67 5.08 31.19
CA TRP A 245 34.54 4.21 31.49
C TRP A 245 34.81 3.39 32.76
N VAL A 246 33.89 3.42 33.73
CA VAL A 246 33.88 2.53 34.90
C VAL A 246 32.55 1.78 34.92
N PRO A 247 32.55 0.43 34.97
CA PRO A 247 31.32 -0.34 35.11
C PRO A 247 31.09 -0.68 36.59
N ASP A 248 30.10 -0.05 37.21
CA ASP A 248 29.60 -0.49 38.51
C ASP A 248 28.39 -1.41 38.32
N GLY A 249 28.51 -2.59 38.92
CA GLY A 249 27.53 -3.65 38.86
C GLY A 249 26.46 -3.59 39.95
N ASN A 250 25.65 -4.64 39.87
CA ASN A 250 24.84 -5.24 40.93
C ASN A 250 23.52 -4.55 41.29
N LEU A 251 22.43 -4.98 40.64
CA LEU A 251 21.12 -5.13 41.30
C LEU A 251 20.44 -6.43 40.86
N ASP A 252 20.07 -7.19 41.89
CA ASP A 252 19.52 -8.54 41.92
C ASP A 252 18.08 -8.68 41.38
N LEU A 253 17.79 -9.93 40.98
CA LEU A 253 16.51 -10.69 40.98
C LEU A 253 15.16 -9.96 41.05
N LEU A 254 14.20 -10.42 40.23
CA LEU A 254 12.95 -11.14 40.61
C LEU A 254 12.08 -11.32 39.34
N ASP A 255 11.96 -12.55 38.83
CA ASP A 255 10.77 -13.43 38.93
C ASP A 255 9.48 -12.83 38.34
N LEU A 256 9.12 -13.25 37.12
CA LEU A 256 7.73 -13.27 36.66
C LEU A 256 7.51 -14.45 35.69
N SER A 257 6.72 -15.38 36.21
CA SER A 257 6.11 -16.58 35.65
C SER A 257 5.51 -16.45 34.24
N THR A 258 5.69 -17.51 33.45
CA THR A 258 4.99 -17.78 32.20
C THR A 258 3.61 -18.40 32.44
N PRO A 259 2.58 -18.01 31.68
CA PRO A 259 1.43 -18.87 31.47
C PRO A 259 1.51 -19.59 30.12
N VAL A 260 1.40 -20.91 30.18
CA VAL A 260 1.09 -21.80 29.06
C VAL A 260 -0.36 -21.54 28.64
N VAL A 261 -0.59 -21.25 27.36
CA VAL A 261 -1.92 -21.32 26.74
C VAL A 261 -1.85 -22.30 25.57
N THR A 262 -2.46 -23.45 25.76
CA THR A 262 -2.84 -24.41 24.72
C THR A 262 -4.00 -23.85 23.92
N THR A 263 -3.85 -23.74 22.60
CA THR A 263 -4.99 -23.67 21.68
C THR A 263 -4.70 -24.52 20.44
N THR A 264 -5.51 -25.57 20.30
CA THR A 264 -5.68 -26.39 19.11
C THR A 264 -6.57 -25.65 18.12
N TRP A 265 -6.09 -25.39 16.89
CA TRP A 265 -6.92 -24.94 15.78
C TRP A 265 -6.83 -25.94 14.63
N GLU A 266 -8.01 -26.41 14.21
CA GLU A 266 -8.23 -27.31 13.08
C GLU A 266 -8.20 -26.52 11.76
N ASP A 267 -7.54 -27.09 10.76
CA ASP A 267 -7.41 -26.57 9.41
C ASP A 267 -8.77 -26.46 8.69
N ALA A 268 -9.06 -25.28 8.15
CA ALA A 268 -10.05 -25.10 7.09
C ALA A 268 -9.36 -24.57 5.83
N THR A 269 -8.89 -25.51 5.00
CA THR A 269 -8.35 -25.22 3.66
C THR A 269 -9.52 -24.95 2.71
N ILE A 270 -9.66 -23.72 2.22
CA ILE A 270 -10.52 -23.42 1.07
C ILE A 270 -9.64 -23.43 -0.18
N SER A 271 -9.78 -24.51 -0.96
CA SER A 271 -9.17 -24.68 -2.29
C SER A 271 -9.90 -23.81 -3.32
N CYS A 272 -9.18 -22.92 -4.00
CA CYS A 272 -9.66 -22.27 -5.21
C CYS A 272 -9.65 -23.30 -6.36
N GLY A 273 -10.79 -23.52 -7.02
CA GLY A 273 -10.98 -24.57 -8.02
C GLY A 273 -10.13 -24.39 -9.28
N GLN A 274 -9.58 -25.50 -9.79
CA GLN A 274 -8.90 -25.59 -11.08
C GLN A 274 -9.86 -25.29 -12.23
N PHE A 275 -9.39 -24.49 -13.20
CA PHE A 275 -10.06 -24.22 -14.47
C PHE A 275 -9.73 -25.36 -15.46
N ASP A 276 -10.78 -25.94 -16.05
CA ASP A 276 -10.72 -27.06 -17.01
C ASP A 276 -10.49 -26.52 -18.44
N PRO A 277 -9.42 -26.92 -19.17
CA PRO A 277 -9.04 -26.26 -20.42
C PRO A 277 -9.71 -26.82 -21.69
N GLU A 278 -10.72 -27.70 -21.62
CA GLU A 278 -11.37 -28.26 -22.82
C GLU A 278 -12.83 -27.83 -23.04
N ILE A 279 -13.05 -26.55 -23.33
CA ILE A 279 -14.28 -26.11 -24.01
C ILE A 279 -13.91 -25.36 -25.29
N GLY A 280 -13.80 -26.13 -26.37
CA GLY A 280 -13.66 -25.61 -27.73
C GLY A 280 -14.94 -24.93 -28.19
N LEU A 281 -14.83 -23.66 -28.60
CA LEU A 281 -15.90 -22.94 -29.30
C LEU A 281 -15.69 -23.06 -30.81
N SER A 282 -16.54 -23.84 -31.46
CA SER A 282 -16.72 -23.83 -32.91
C SER A 282 -17.57 -22.62 -33.32
N PHE A 283 -17.09 -21.80 -34.25
CA PHE A 283 -17.89 -20.77 -34.89
C PHE A 283 -18.37 -21.26 -36.27
N ASN A 284 -19.67 -21.24 -36.48
CA ASN A 284 -20.29 -21.00 -37.79
C ASN A 284 -20.77 -19.56 -37.82
#